data_AF-A0A934UTF4-F1
#
_entry.id   AF-A0A934UTF4-F1
#
_cell.length_a   1.000
_cell.length_b   1.000
_cell.length_c   1.000
_cell.angle_alpha   90.00
_cell.angle_beta   90.00
_cell.angle_gamma   90.00
#
_symmetry.space_group_name_H-M   'P 1'
#
loop_
_entity.id
_entity.type
_entity.pdbx_description
1 polymer ?
#
loop_
_entity_poly.entity_id
_entity_poly.type
_entity_poly.pdbx_seq_one_letter_code
_entity_poly.pdbx_strand_id
1 'polypeptide(L)'
;MTAPRDRVPPPPDHAPSLPASSQAPDGIDVHLVAEEVRGPILGLFIAAYTVFTARGFFSYAKVTWAEPRSYWEARDVLFKIALGPRGNAKDSHEGVFLAAEARLGRRTAFQPTHPAEP
;
A
#
# COMPACT_ATOMS: atom_id res chain seq x y z
N MET A 1 1.42 -58.20 -16.95
CA MET A 1 1.67 -57.27 -18.08
C MET A 1 0.96 -55.97 -17.73
N THR A 2 1.68 -54.93 -17.37
CA THR A 2 1.12 -53.67 -16.82
C THR A 2 1.59 -52.51 -17.69
N ALA A 3 0.67 -51.82 -18.34
CA ALA A 3 0.90 -50.64 -19.18
C ALA A 3 -0.18 -49.59 -18.86
N PRO A 4 0.04 -48.30 -19.15
CA PRO A 4 0.56 -47.37 -18.15
C PRO A 4 -0.47 -46.32 -17.72
N ARG A 5 -0.23 -45.74 -16.54
CA ARG A 5 -1.02 -44.67 -15.92
C ARG A 5 -1.06 -43.43 -16.81
N ASP A 6 -2.27 -42.89 -16.96
CA ASP A 6 -2.57 -41.58 -17.52
C ASP A 6 -1.61 -40.51 -16.99
N ARG A 7 -0.90 -39.85 -17.91
CA ARG A 7 -0.16 -38.63 -17.62
C ARG A 7 -1.18 -37.50 -17.43
N VAL A 8 -1.39 -37.11 -16.18
CA VAL A 8 -2.02 -35.84 -15.84
C VAL A 8 -1.16 -34.71 -16.43
N PRO A 9 -1.71 -33.78 -17.23
CA PRO A 9 -0.95 -32.65 -17.73
C PRO A 9 -0.52 -31.76 -16.55
N PRO A 10 0.69 -31.15 -16.58
CA PRO A 10 1.07 -30.18 -15.57
C PRO A 10 0.10 -28.98 -15.61
N PRO A 11 -0.24 -28.39 -14.45
CA PRO A 11 -1.04 -27.18 -14.42
C PRO A 11 -0.30 -26.06 -15.18
N PRO A 12 -1.02 -25.15 -15.86
CA PRO A 12 -0.39 -24.07 -16.60
C PRO A 12 0.42 -23.18 -15.65
N ASP A 13 1.71 -23.02 -15.96
CA ASP A 13 2.53 -21.92 -15.47
C ASP A 13 1.82 -20.60 -15.78
N HIS A 14 1.91 -19.64 -14.85
CA HIS A 14 1.34 -18.27 -14.90
C HIS A 14 0.04 -18.00 -14.12
N ALA A 15 -0.12 -18.55 -12.92
CA ALA A 15 -0.83 -17.80 -11.87
C ALA A 15 0.16 -16.85 -11.19
N PRO A 16 -0.09 -15.53 -11.10
CA PRO A 16 0.77 -14.65 -10.31
C PRO A 16 0.73 -15.12 -8.85
N SER A 17 1.90 -15.49 -8.33
CA SER A 17 2.08 -15.87 -6.93
C SER A 17 1.47 -14.81 -6.03
N LEU A 18 0.38 -15.17 -5.32
CA LEU A 18 -0.25 -14.30 -4.33
C LEU A 18 0.81 -13.89 -3.28
N PRO A 19 0.86 -12.62 -2.83
CA PRO A 19 1.85 -12.20 -1.86
C PRO A 19 1.67 -12.95 -0.53
N ALA A 20 2.78 -13.17 0.17
CA ALA A 20 2.84 -13.84 1.46
C ALA A 20 1.75 -13.33 2.42
N SER A 21 0.92 -14.25 2.91
CA SER A 21 -0.06 -13.95 3.95
C SER A 21 0.69 -13.74 5.27
N SER A 22 0.73 -12.49 5.75
CA SER A 22 1.27 -12.15 7.07
C SER A 22 0.10 -12.17 8.06
N GLN A 23 0.04 -13.19 8.92
CA GLN A 23 -0.97 -13.27 9.97
C GLN A 23 -0.81 -12.11 10.97
N ALA A 24 -1.87 -11.31 11.14
CA ALA A 24 -1.98 -10.38 12.25
C ALA A 24 -2.32 -11.16 13.55
N PRO A 25 -1.97 -10.65 14.75
CA PRO A 25 -1.97 -11.44 16.00
C PRO A 25 -3.32 -11.98 16.50
N ASP A 26 -4.45 -11.66 15.86
CA ASP A 26 -5.80 -11.93 16.40
C ASP A 26 -6.68 -12.78 15.48
N GLY A 27 -6.10 -13.62 14.61
CA GLY A 27 -6.88 -14.52 13.74
C GLY A 27 -7.70 -13.80 12.66
N ILE A 28 -7.39 -12.53 12.39
CA ILE A 28 -7.90 -11.82 11.22
C ILE A 28 -7.04 -12.25 10.03
N ASP A 29 -7.63 -12.98 9.10
CA ASP A 29 -7.02 -13.23 7.80
C ASP A 29 -6.88 -11.91 7.05
N VAL A 30 -5.64 -11.42 7.01
CA VAL A 30 -5.23 -10.21 6.31
C VAL A 30 -4.36 -10.61 5.14
N HIS A 31 -4.84 -10.35 3.92
CA HIS A 31 -4.08 -10.65 2.71
C HIS A 31 -3.54 -9.37 2.11
N LEU A 32 -2.22 -9.26 1.96
CA LEU A 32 -1.60 -8.15 1.24
C LEU A 32 -1.93 -8.28 -0.25
N VAL A 33 -2.48 -7.22 -0.85
CA VAL A 33 -2.96 -7.21 -2.24
C VAL A 33 -2.17 -6.26 -3.13
N ALA A 34 -1.69 -5.15 -2.55
CA ALA A 34 -0.88 -4.17 -3.27
C ALA A 34 0.11 -3.51 -2.31
N GLU A 35 1.29 -3.19 -2.81
CA GLU A 35 2.30 -2.36 -2.14
C GLU A 35 2.95 -1.47 -3.21
N GLU A 36 3.09 -0.18 -2.91
CA GLU A 36 3.64 0.80 -3.84
C GLU A 36 4.31 1.95 -3.07
N VAL A 37 5.41 2.48 -3.64
CA VAL A 37 6.04 3.72 -3.19
C VAL A 37 5.95 4.73 -4.33
N ARG A 38 5.39 5.92 -4.05
CA ARG A 38 5.32 7.05 -4.99
C ARG A 38 6.10 8.25 -4.47
N GLY A 39 6.77 8.95 -5.37
CA GLY A 39 7.45 10.20 -5.05
C GLY A 39 8.65 10.50 -5.93
N PRO A 40 9.33 11.63 -5.67
CA PRO A 40 8.98 12.63 -4.67
C PRO A 40 7.76 13.48 -5.09
N ILE A 41 6.83 13.73 -4.17
CA ILE A 41 5.70 14.66 -4.29
C ILE A 41 5.91 15.75 -3.25
N LEU A 42 6.14 16.99 -3.71
CA LEU A 42 6.51 18.12 -2.84
C LEU A 42 7.72 17.81 -1.95
N GLY A 43 8.70 17.07 -2.48
CA GLY A 43 9.91 16.66 -1.75
C GLY A 43 9.71 15.53 -0.74
N LEU A 44 8.55 14.85 -0.76
CA LEU A 44 8.22 13.75 0.16
C LEU A 44 7.88 12.48 -0.62
N PHE A 45 8.05 11.33 0.01
CA PHE A 45 7.68 10.03 -0.56
C PHE A 45 6.47 9.47 0.18
N ILE A 46 5.63 8.73 -0.54
CA ILE A 46 4.45 8.07 -0.01
C ILE A 46 4.65 6.58 -0.24
N ALA A 47 4.84 5.81 0.82
CA ALA A 47 4.77 4.36 0.75
C ALA A 47 3.38 3.93 1.19
N ALA A 48 2.72 3.06 0.42
CA ALA A 48 1.39 2.57 0.74
C ALA A 48 1.26 1.06 0.50
N TYR A 49 0.37 0.43 1.26
CA TYR A 49 -0.03 -0.95 1.04
C TYR A 49 -1.53 -1.10 1.22
N THR A 50 -2.10 -2.13 0.60
CA THR A 50 -3.52 -2.47 0.69
C THR A 50 -3.66 -3.92 1.12
N VAL A 51 -4.57 -4.15 2.06
CA VAL A 51 -4.93 -5.48 2.53
C VAL A 51 -6.41 -5.76 2.26
N PHE A 52 -6.71 -7.03 1.99
CA PHE A 52 -8.07 -7.56 1.97
C PHE A 52 -8.39 -8.24 3.30
N THR A 53 -9.62 -8.02 3.76
CA THR A 53 -10.19 -8.61 4.97
C THR A 53 -11.64 -9.03 4.69
N ALA A 54 -12.28 -9.77 5.60
CA ALA A 54 -13.71 -10.08 5.52
C ALA A 54 -14.63 -8.84 5.42
N ARG A 55 -14.14 -7.65 5.78
CA ARG A 55 -14.89 -6.38 5.74
C ARG A 55 -14.62 -5.56 4.48
N GLY A 56 -13.76 -6.03 3.59
CA GLY A 56 -13.33 -5.32 2.37
C GLY A 56 -11.87 -4.89 2.41
N PHE A 57 -11.52 -3.96 1.53
CA PHE A 57 -10.15 -3.50 1.33
C PHE A 57 -9.81 -2.33 2.24
N PHE A 58 -8.66 -2.40 2.89
CA PHE A 58 -8.09 -1.32 3.70
C PHE A 58 -6.72 -0.97 3.15
N SER A 59 -6.45 0.33 3.02
CA SER A 59 -5.17 0.84 2.55
C SER A 59 -4.55 1.76 3.60
N TYR A 60 -3.23 1.69 3.69
CA TYR A 60 -2.45 2.45 4.63
C TYR A 60 -1.30 3.10 3.89
N ALA A 61 -1.03 4.37 4.20
CA ALA A 61 0.09 5.12 3.66
C ALA A 61 0.95 5.71 4.78
N LYS A 62 2.25 5.74 4.56
CA LYS A 62 3.25 6.48 5.32
C LYS A 62 3.84 7.53 4.40
N VAL A 63 3.90 8.76 4.87
CA VAL A 63 4.59 9.84 4.16
C VAL A 63 5.93 10.08 4.84
N THR A 64 7.02 10.05 4.08
CA THR A 64 8.40 10.09 4.58
C THR A 64 9.24 11.15 3.86
N TRP A 65 10.30 11.59 4.52
CA TRP A 65 11.28 12.53 3.94
C TRP A 65 12.24 11.84 2.98
N ALA A 66 12.69 10.64 3.33
CA ALA A 66 13.55 9.82 2.50
C ALA A 66 12.73 8.77 1.73
N GLU A 67 13.20 8.42 0.54
CA GLU A 67 12.62 7.34 -0.25
C GLU A 67 12.80 6.00 0.48
N PRO A 68 11.72 5.33 0.87
CA PRO A 68 11.82 4.01 1.49
C PRO A 68 11.86 2.93 0.41
N ARG A 69 12.58 1.83 0.67
CA ARG A 69 12.57 0.65 -0.23
C ARG A 69 11.23 -0.08 -0.25
N SER A 70 10.49 0.02 0.84
CA SER A 70 9.19 -0.62 1.05
C SER A 70 8.39 0.14 2.10
N TYR A 71 7.09 -0.13 2.19
CA TYR A 71 6.27 0.42 3.27
C TYR A 71 6.79 0.03 4.66
N TRP A 72 7.32 -1.18 4.77
CA TRP A 72 7.79 -1.77 6.02
C TRP A 72 9.09 -1.12 6.50
N GLU A 73 9.95 -0.73 5.56
CA GLU A 73 11.23 -0.07 5.83
C GLU A 73 11.12 1.45 5.94
N ALA A 74 9.94 2.03 5.72
CA ALA A 74 9.71 3.46 5.83
C ALA A 74 10.02 3.99 7.25
N ARG A 75 11.14 4.72 7.34
CA ARG A 75 11.63 5.47 8.51
C ARG A 75 11.33 6.97 8.33
N ASP A 76 11.50 7.75 9.39
CA ASP A 76 11.29 9.22 9.37
C ASP A 76 9.91 9.63 8.84
N VAL A 77 8.88 8.95 9.34
CA VAL A 77 7.49 9.14 8.92
C VAL A 77 6.95 10.47 9.44
N LEU A 78 6.60 11.37 8.52
CA LEU A 78 5.97 12.65 8.82
C LEU A 78 4.53 12.47 9.31
N PHE A 79 3.75 11.63 8.62
CA PHE A 79 2.42 11.20 9.06
C PHE A 79 1.98 9.92 8.36
N LYS A 80 0.90 9.33 8.90
CA LYS A 80 0.26 8.13 8.37
C LYS A 80 -1.18 8.43 7.97
N ILE A 81 -1.70 7.66 7.02
CA ILE A 81 -3.10 7.67 6.62
C ILE A 81 -3.59 6.23 6.55
N ALA A 82 -4.82 6.01 6.99
CA ALA A 82 -5.55 4.77 6.80
C ALA A 82 -6.87 5.08 6.10
N LEU A 83 -7.28 4.23 5.17
CA LEU A 83 -8.50 4.36 4.39
C LEU A 83 -9.15 2.99 4.25
N GLY A 84 -10.47 2.92 4.45
CA GLY A 84 -11.23 1.68 4.29
C GLY A 84 -12.37 1.56 5.31
N PRO A 85 -13.25 0.56 5.14
CA PRO A 85 -13.25 -0.42 4.05
C PRO A 85 -13.69 0.19 2.70
N ARG A 86 -13.18 -0.37 1.59
CA ARG A 86 -13.60 -0.08 0.21
C ARG A 86 -13.98 -1.36 -0.54
N GLY A 87 -14.73 -1.21 -1.63
CA GLY A 87 -15.27 -2.33 -2.40
C GLY A 87 -14.27 -3.05 -3.30
N ASN A 88 -13.16 -2.41 -3.68
CA ASN A 88 -12.10 -3.04 -4.47
C ASN A 88 -10.71 -2.52 -4.10
N ALA A 89 -9.68 -3.30 -4.45
CA ALA A 89 -8.28 -3.00 -4.13
C ALA A 89 -7.78 -1.70 -4.77
N LYS A 90 -8.14 -1.48 -6.05
CA LYS A 90 -7.67 -0.33 -6.84
C LYS A 90 -8.14 1.00 -6.23
N ASP A 91 -9.44 1.13 -5.97
CA ASP A 91 -10.03 2.34 -5.39
C ASP A 91 -9.50 2.60 -3.97
N SER A 92 -9.25 1.54 -3.21
CA SER A 92 -8.65 1.66 -1.88
C SER A 92 -7.22 2.19 -1.98
N HIS A 93 -6.42 1.60 -2.86
CA HIS A 93 -4.99 1.93 -3.03
C HIS A 93 -4.81 3.34 -3.60
N GLU A 94 -5.47 3.67 -4.70
CA GLU A 94 -5.45 5.03 -5.25
C GLU A 94 -6.02 6.06 -4.26
N GLY A 95 -7.10 5.69 -3.56
CA GLY A 95 -7.74 6.55 -2.58
C GLY A 95 -6.81 6.97 -1.44
N VAL A 96 -5.90 6.08 -0.99
CA VAL A 96 -4.96 6.44 0.08
C VAL A 96 -3.84 7.37 -0.41
N PHE A 97 -3.39 7.23 -1.66
CA PHE A 97 -2.46 8.16 -2.28
C PHE A 97 -3.09 9.54 -2.46
N LEU A 98 -4.29 9.62 -3.03
CA LEU A 98 -5.01 10.89 -3.20
C LEU A 98 -5.25 11.57 -1.85
N ALA A 99 -5.58 10.82 -0.80
CA ALA A 99 -5.76 11.36 0.54
C ALA A 99 -4.43 11.92 1.12
N ALA A 100 -3.31 11.24 0.86
CA ALA A 100 -1.98 11.67 1.28
C ALA A 100 -1.55 12.95 0.56
N GLU A 101 -1.69 12.99 -0.77
CA GLU A 101 -1.39 14.17 -1.58
C GLU A 101 -2.26 15.37 -1.18
N ALA A 102 -3.57 15.17 -1.00
CA ALA A 102 -4.46 16.23 -0.55
C ALA A 102 -4.07 16.76 0.85
N ARG A 103 -3.63 15.87 1.74
CA ARG A 103 -3.12 16.28 3.08
C ARG A 103 -1.80 17.03 2.98
N LEU A 104 -0.92 16.66 2.06
CA LEU A 104 0.31 17.38 1.76
C LEU A 104 0.03 18.79 1.24
N GLY A 105 -0.83 18.90 0.23
CA GLY A 105 -1.22 20.20 -0.35
C GLY A 105 -1.84 21.15 0.67
N ARG A 106 -2.64 20.64 1.62
CA ARG A 106 -3.17 21.46 2.72
C ARG A 106 -2.09 21.96 3.69
N ARG A 107 -1.03 21.17 3.92
CA ARG A 107 0.07 21.58 4.81
C ARG A 107 0.98 22.62 4.17
N THR A 108 1.23 22.53 2.86
CA THR A 108 2.00 23.55 2.15
C THR A 108 1.23 24.86 2.03
N ALA A 109 -0.10 24.80 1.81
CA ALA A 109 -0.95 25.99 1.81
C ALA A 109 -1.03 26.70 3.17
N PHE A 110 -0.78 25.99 4.28
CA PHE A 110 -0.79 26.55 5.64
C PHE A 110 0.60 26.99 6.14
N GLN A 111 1.63 27.10 5.29
CA GLN A 111 2.82 27.82 5.73
C GLN A 111 2.44 29.30 5.94
N PRO A 112 2.47 29.83 7.20
CA PRO A 112 2.33 31.26 7.39
C PRO A 112 3.47 31.89 6.61
N THR A 113 3.14 32.71 5.62
CA THR A 113 4.10 33.60 4.97
C THR A 113 4.80 34.35 6.08
N HIS A 114 6.05 34.01 6.36
CA HIS A 114 6.89 34.82 7.24
C HIS A 114 6.90 36.22 6.60
N PRO A 115 6.46 37.29 7.29
CA PRO A 115 6.74 38.62 6.80
C PRO A 115 8.26 38.73 6.74
N ALA A 116 8.77 39.08 5.55
CA ALA A 116 10.16 39.48 5.41
C ALA A 116 10.39 40.61 6.43
N GLU A 117 11.28 40.38 7.40
CA GLU A 117 11.75 41.47 8.25
C GLU A 117 12.52 42.50 7.39
N PRO A 118 12.39 43.80 7.71
CA PRO A 118 12.82 44.92 6.88
C PRO A 118 14.33 45.08 6.74
#